data_AF-A0A820JD68-F1
#
_entry.id   AF-A0A820JD68-F1
#
_cell.length_a   1.000
_cell.length_b   1.000
_cell.length_c   1.000
_cell.angle_alpha   90.00
_cell.angle_beta   90.00
_cell.angle_gamma   90.00
#
_symmetry.space_group_name_H-M   'P 1'
#
loop_
_entity.id
_entity.type
_entity.pdbx_description
1 polymer ?
#
loop_
_entity_poly.entity_id
_entity_poly.type
_entity_poly.pdbx_seq_one_letter_code
_entity_poly.pdbx_strand_id
1 'polypeptide(L)'
;MTTLRLATINVHSFCKPLYVSNNISELISILQPLNLDVIAVQEMQNNDKWKEFCQRLSLPYSAYGPEDGAFCNGIASRYAIHSHSVQKTNFFCKGGVRSILQCCLDGVENLTFAITHLDHLDEDTRLQQIKQFNPYEHNIDILMGDMNALTREDYSDNYYQDIVVAKRKKSNWETPHFD
;
A
#
# COMPACT_ATOMS: atom_id res chain seq x y z
N MET A 1 12.29 -15.08 -21.39
CA MET A 1 11.27 -14.61 -20.43
C MET A 1 11.68 -13.23 -19.98
N THR A 2 10.80 -12.25 -20.10
CA THR A 2 10.97 -10.92 -19.50
C THR A 2 10.71 -11.04 -18.00
N THR A 3 11.68 -10.65 -17.17
CA THR A 3 11.51 -10.59 -15.71
C THR A 3 10.85 -9.27 -15.36
N LEU A 4 9.74 -9.32 -14.62
CA LEU A 4 9.05 -8.13 -14.11
C LEU A 4 9.51 -7.86 -12.67
N ARG A 5 9.97 -6.64 -12.38
CA ARG A 5 10.44 -6.22 -11.05
C ARG A 5 9.41 -5.31 -10.39
N LEU A 6 8.94 -5.72 -9.23
CA LEU A 6 7.85 -5.08 -8.50
C LEU A 6 8.30 -4.70 -7.10
N ALA A 7 7.76 -3.63 -6.56
CA ALA A 7 7.88 -3.30 -5.14
C ALA A 7 6.58 -2.71 -4.60
N THR A 8 6.38 -2.83 -3.29
CA THR A 8 5.33 -2.12 -2.57
C THR A 8 5.92 -1.42 -1.35
N ILE A 9 5.42 -0.23 -1.04
CA ILE A 9 5.88 0.55 0.12
C ILE A 9 4.79 1.47 0.65
N ASN A 10 4.63 1.50 1.97
CA ASN A 10 3.89 2.55 2.64
C ASN A 10 4.83 3.75 2.86
N VAL A 11 4.54 4.89 2.22
CA VAL A 11 5.45 6.06 2.21
C VAL A 11 5.13 7.09 3.27
N HIS A 12 3.99 6.95 3.98
CA HIS A 12 3.59 7.85 5.05
C HIS A 12 3.71 9.35 4.66
N SER A 13 3.06 9.74 3.55
CA SER A 13 3.11 11.08 2.95
C SER A 13 4.50 11.55 2.49
N PHE A 14 5.42 10.61 2.27
CA PHE A 14 6.84 10.90 2.04
C PHE A 14 7.44 11.75 3.18
N CYS A 15 7.09 11.42 4.41
CA CYS A 15 7.51 12.12 5.62
C CYS A 15 8.11 11.15 6.64
N LYS A 16 9.22 11.55 7.27
CA LYS A 16 9.77 10.81 8.41
C LYS A 16 8.84 10.96 9.63
N PRO A 17 8.47 9.86 10.33
CA PRO A 17 7.53 9.92 11.45
C PRO A 17 7.92 10.88 12.58
N LEU A 18 9.23 11.03 12.85
CA LEU A 18 9.73 11.80 14.00
C LEU A 18 9.97 13.29 13.71
N TYR A 19 10.23 13.66 12.46
CA TYR A 19 10.73 15.00 12.11
C TYR A 19 9.87 15.72 11.07
N VAL A 20 8.85 15.05 10.50
CA VAL A 20 8.03 15.55 9.39
C VAL A 20 8.89 16.08 8.23
N SER A 21 10.12 15.59 8.11
CA SER A 21 11.03 15.92 7.02
C SER A 21 10.74 15.05 5.82
N ASN A 22 10.88 15.60 4.62
CA ASN A 22 10.80 14.85 3.37
C ASN A 22 11.83 13.68 3.36
N ASN A 23 11.40 12.48 2.94
CA ASN A 23 12.25 11.29 2.83
C ASN A 23 12.45 10.77 1.40
N ILE A 24 11.96 11.47 0.36
CA ILE A 24 12.04 11.02 -1.04
C ILE A 24 13.46 10.59 -1.41
N SER A 25 14.46 11.41 -1.13
CA SER A 25 15.85 11.09 -1.53
C SER A 25 16.39 9.79 -0.93
N GLU A 26 15.97 9.44 0.29
CA GLU A 26 16.34 8.19 0.94
C GLU A 26 15.60 7.00 0.31
N LEU A 27 14.31 7.15 0.03
CA LEU A 27 13.54 6.14 -0.69
C LEU A 27 14.12 5.89 -2.08
N ILE A 28 14.50 6.94 -2.80
CA ILE A 28 15.13 6.84 -4.12
C ILE A 28 16.47 6.11 -4.03
N SER A 29 17.32 6.38 -3.03
CA SER A 29 18.61 5.68 -2.92
C SER A 29 18.47 4.17 -2.66
N ILE A 30 17.35 3.74 -2.06
CA ILE A 30 17.02 2.33 -1.84
C ILE A 30 16.41 1.69 -3.09
N LEU A 31 15.45 2.37 -3.72
CA LEU A 31 14.61 1.79 -4.76
C LEU A 31 15.21 1.89 -6.18
N GLN A 32 15.98 2.95 -6.46
CA GLN A 32 16.56 3.17 -7.78
C GLN A 32 17.48 2.01 -8.24
N PRO A 33 18.36 1.45 -7.39
CA PRO A 33 19.19 0.29 -7.77
C PRO A 33 18.39 -0.98 -8.12
N LEU A 34 17.15 -1.09 -7.64
CA LEU A 34 16.28 -2.25 -7.91
C LEU A 34 15.73 -2.27 -9.34
N ASN A 35 15.85 -1.16 -10.08
CA ASN A 35 15.43 -1.03 -11.47
C ASN A 35 13.99 -1.55 -11.71
N LEU A 36 13.07 -1.05 -10.87
CA LEU A 36 11.67 -1.48 -10.84
C LEU A 36 10.96 -1.18 -12.15
N ASP A 37 10.02 -2.06 -12.49
CA ASP A 37 9.11 -1.87 -13.61
C ASP A 37 7.76 -1.32 -13.12
N VAL A 38 7.33 -1.69 -11.91
CA VAL A 38 6.12 -1.17 -11.25
C VAL A 38 6.38 -1.00 -9.76
N ILE A 39 5.83 0.05 -9.17
CA ILE A 39 5.79 0.25 -7.71
C ILE A 39 4.38 0.61 -7.25
N ALA A 40 3.96 -0.04 -6.17
CA ALA A 40 2.72 0.21 -5.46
C ALA A 40 3.02 1.00 -4.17
N VAL A 41 2.30 2.11 -3.94
CA VAL A 41 2.55 3.03 -2.84
C VAL A 41 1.30 3.28 -1.99
N GLN A 42 1.37 3.04 -0.69
CA GLN A 42 0.29 3.36 0.27
C GLN A 42 0.58 4.67 1.01
N GLU A 43 -0.47 5.31 1.52
CA GLU A 43 -0.40 6.59 2.28
C GLU A 43 0.27 7.73 1.52
N MET A 44 0.11 7.78 0.20
CA MET A 44 0.57 8.92 -0.59
C MET A 44 -0.55 9.94 -0.77
N GLN A 45 -0.21 11.11 -1.31
CA GLN A 45 -1.17 12.08 -1.79
C GLN A 45 -0.77 12.47 -3.21
N ASN A 46 -1.74 12.72 -4.09
CA ASN A 46 -1.44 13.21 -5.43
C ASN A 46 -0.97 14.67 -5.39
N ASN A 47 0.32 14.86 -5.18
CA ASN A 47 0.98 16.16 -5.10
C ASN A 47 2.37 16.09 -5.75
N ASP A 48 3.14 17.17 -5.64
CA ASP A 48 4.45 17.25 -6.30
C ASP A 48 5.48 16.25 -5.75
N LYS A 49 5.32 15.76 -4.51
CA LYS A 49 6.18 14.69 -3.97
C LYS A 49 5.97 13.38 -4.72
N TRP A 50 4.71 13.04 -5.03
CA TRP A 50 4.39 11.85 -5.82
C TRP A 50 5.00 11.95 -7.22
N LYS A 51 4.85 13.11 -7.88
CA LYS A 51 5.42 13.36 -9.21
C LYS A 51 6.95 13.28 -9.20
N GLU A 52 7.61 13.91 -8.23
CA GLU A 52 9.07 13.85 -8.05
C GLU A 52 9.53 12.40 -7.87
N PHE A 53 8.84 11.65 -7.02
CA PHE A 53 9.16 10.25 -6.73
C PHE A 53 9.07 9.37 -7.99
N CYS A 54 7.97 9.45 -8.75
CA CYS A 54 7.79 8.74 -10.01
C CYS A 54 8.88 9.11 -11.04
N GLN A 55 9.15 10.40 -11.20
CA GLN A 55 10.16 10.90 -12.13
C GLN A 55 11.55 10.39 -11.79
N ARG A 56 11.95 10.44 -10.51
CA ARG A 56 13.29 10.01 -10.07
C ARG A 56 13.48 8.50 -10.17
N LEU A 57 12.41 7.70 -10.10
CA LEU A 57 12.44 6.26 -10.38
C LEU A 57 12.33 5.92 -11.87
N SER A 58 12.16 6.91 -12.75
CA SER A 58 11.91 6.69 -14.18
C SER A 58 10.66 5.83 -14.45
N LEU A 59 9.59 6.08 -13.68
CA LEU A 59 8.28 5.44 -13.81
C LEU A 59 7.26 6.49 -14.28
N PRO A 60 7.18 6.77 -15.59
CA PRO A 60 6.45 7.93 -16.12
C PRO A 60 4.92 7.80 -16.06
N TYR A 61 4.39 6.58 -15.93
CA TYR A 61 2.95 6.34 -15.90
C TYR A 61 2.49 6.09 -14.48
N SER A 62 1.41 6.74 -14.06
CA SER A 62 0.87 6.54 -12.70
C SER A 62 -0.64 6.63 -12.65
N ALA A 63 -1.22 5.90 -11.70
CA ALA A 63 -2.62 5.97 -11.30
C ALA A 63 -2.70 6.06 -9.78
N TYR A 64 -3.77 6.63 -9.26
CA TYR A 64 -3.97 6.78 -7.82
C TYR A 64 -5.44 6.78 -7.47
N GLY A 65 -5.74 6.48 -6.20
CA GLY A 65 -7.10 6.49 -5.73
C GLY A 65 -7.25 6.11 -4.26
N PRO A 66 -8.22 6.70 -3.56
CA PRO A 66 -9.25 7.59 -4.11
C PRO A 66 -8.85 9.06 -4.23
N GLU A 67 -9.59 9.81 -5.05
CA GLU A 67 -9.43 11.27 -5.22
C GLU A 67 -10.34 12.07 -4.27
N ASP A 68 -10.11 11.98 -2.97
CA ASP A 68 -10.93 12.69 -1.96
C ASP A 68 -10.13 13.69 -1.11
N GLY A 69 -8.90 14.00 -1.53
CA GLY A 69 -8.01 14.92 -0.83
C GLY A 69 -7.31 14.32 0.40
N ALA A 70 -7.63 13.08 0.78
CA ALA A 70 -6.98 12.34 1.85
C ALA A 70 -5.78 11.51 1.35
N PHE A 71 -5.19 10.72 2.24
CA PHE A 71 -4.19 9.71 1.87
C PHE A 71 -4.81 8.62 1.01
N CYS A 72 -4.10 8.23 -0.03
CA CYS A 72 -4.58 7.28 -1.01
C CYS A 72 -3.51 6.26 -1.43
N ASN A 73 -3.94 5.31 -2.26
CA ASN A 73 -3.05 4.34 -2.90
C ASN A 73 -2.57 4.87 -4.25
N GLY A 74 -1.36 4.52 -4.64
CA GLY A 74 -0.76 4.86 -5.93
C GLY A 74 -0.08 3.67 -6.58
N ILE A 75 -0.09 3.65 -7.91
CA ILE A 75 0.75 2.77 -8.72
C ILE A 75 1.53 3.65 -9.68
N ALA A 76 2.84 3.42 -9.79
CA ALA A 76 3.67 3.99 -10.86
C ALA A 76 4.36 2.87 -11.64
N SER A 77 4.50 3.06 -12.94
CA SER A 77 4.90 2.03 -13.89
C SER A 77 5.79 2.59 -14.99
N ARG A 78 6.69 1.75 -15.49
CA ARG A 78 7.44 1.96 -16.74
C ARG A 78 6.55 1.82 -17.98
N TYR A 79 5.50 1.03 -17.86
CA TYR A 79 4.54 0.74 -18.92
C TYR A 79 3.30 1.63 -18.81
N ALA A 80 2.72 2.00 -19.94
CA ALA A 80 1.51 2.80 -19.98
C ALA A 80 0.36 2.07 -19.27
N ILE A 81 -0.48 2.84 -18.57
CA ILE A 81 -1.65 2.31 -17.89
C ILE A 81 -2.80 2.26 -18.90
N HIS A 82 -3.20 1.05 -19.25
CA HIS A 82 -4.30 0.80 -20.18
C HIS A 82 -5.64 1.18 -19.56
N SER A 83 -5.85 0.72 -18.32
CA SER A 83 -7.07 0.93 -17.56
C SER A 83 -6.75 0.90 -16.06
N HIS A 84 -7.58 1.57 -15.28
CA HIS A 84 -7.54 1.46 -13.82
C HIS A 84 -8.94 1.66 -13.23
N SER A 85 -9.16 1.12 -12.04
CA SER A 85 -10.41 1.27 -11.30
C SER A 85 -10.13 1.41 -9.80
N VAL A 86 -11.03 2.09 -9.09
CA VAL A 86 -10.91 2.31 -7.65
C VAL A 86 -12.22 1.91 -6.98
N GLN A 87 -12.13 1.06 -5.96
CA GLN A 87 -13.26 0.69 -5.12
C GLN A 87 -12.98 1.08 -3.67
N LYS A 88 -13.89 1.83 -3.06
CA LYS A 88 -13.85 2.16 -1.62
C LYS A 88 -14.65 1.15 -0.81
N THR A 89 -14.32 1.02 0.47
CA THR A 89 -15.21 0.38 1.44
C THR A 89 -16.49 1.19 1.59
N ASN A 90 -17.62 0.53 1.87
CA ASN A 90 -18.92 1.20 2.05
C ASN A 90 -19.23 1.47 3.53
N PHE A 91 -18.31 1.11 4.43
CA PHE A 91 -18.38 1.39 5.85
C PHE A 91 -17.18 2.23 6.29
N PHE A 92 -17.38 2.95 7.40
CA PHE A 92 -16.33 3.70 8.06
C PHE A 92 -15.73 2.86 9.18
N CYS A 93 -14.40 2.75 9.22
CA CYS A 93 -13.69 2.16 10.34
C CYS A 93 -12.82 3.21 11.04
N LYS A 94 -12.28 2.87 12.22
CA LYS A 94 -11.45 3.79 13.01
C LYS A 94 -10.25 4.32 12.23
N GLY A 95 -9.68 3.51 11.32
CA GLY A 95 -8.59 3.88 10.43
C GLY A 95 -8.99 4.71 9.20
N GLY A 96 -10.28 5.05 9.05
CA GLY A 96 -10.82 5.76 7.90
C GLY A 96 -11.23 4.82 6.75
N VAL A 97 -11.86 5.39 5.72
CA VAL A 97 -12.30 4.63 4.54
C VAL A 97 -11.08 4.05 3.81
N ARG A 98 -11.12 2.74 3.50
CA ARG A 98 -10.06 2.08 2.72
C ARG A 98 -10.47 1.92 1.26
N SER A 99 -9.50 1.67 0.40
CA SER A 99 -9.73 1.40 -1.01
C SER A 99 -8.82 0.32 -1.55
N ILE A 100 -9.23 -0.22 -2.69
CA ILE A 100 -8.38 -0.99 -3.60
C ILE A 100 -8.31 -0.24 -4.94
N LEU A 101 -7.10 -0.05 -5.46
CA LEU A 101 -6.84 0.48 -6.80
C LEU A 101 -6.34 -0.68 -7.66
N GLN A 102 -7.02 -0.95 -8.77
CA GLN A 102 -6.64 -1.97 -9.74
C GLN A 102 -6.14 -1.30 -11.01
N CYS A 103 -5.15 -1.89 -11.70
CA CYS A 103 -4.70 -1.41 -13.01
C CYS A 103 -4.22 -2.54 -13.92
N CYS A 104 -4.41 -2.33 -15.22
CA CYS A 104 -3.82 -3.12 -16.30
C CYS A 104 -2.79 -2.25 -17.04
N LEU A 105 -1.68 -2.86 -17.46
CA LEU A 105 -0.56 -2.15 -18.09
C LEU A 105 -0.29 -2.68 -19.50
N ASP A 106 0.03 -1.77 -20.42
CA ASP A 106 0.42 -2.14 -21.79
C ASP A 106 1.72 -2.96 -21.77
N GLY A 107 1.83 -3.97 -22.64
CA GLY A 107 3.02 -4.84 -22.73
C GLY A 107 3.15 -5.92 -21.65
N VAL A 108 2.32 -5.88 -20.60
CA VAL A 108 2.10 -6.97 -19.64
C VAL A 108 0.59 -7.23 -19.44
N GLU A 109 -0.16 -7.11 -20.54
CA GLU A 109 -1.64 -7.06 -20.59
C GLU A 109 -2.35 -8.27 -19.95
N ASN A 110 -1.65 -9.39 -19.82
CA ASN A 110 -2.19 -10.60 -19.18
C ASN A 110 -2.18 -10.54 -17.64
N LEU A 111 -1.78 -9.41 -17.04
CA LEU A 111 -1.69 -9.24 -15.60
C LEU A 111 -2.55 -8.07 -15.13
N THR A 112 -3.38 -8.35 -14.13
CA THR A 112 -4.12 -7.36 -13.35
C THR A 112 -3.40 -7.11 -12.04
N PHE A 113 -2.96 -5.87 -11.84
CA PHE A 113 -2.32 -5.43 -10.61
C PHE A 113 -3.33 -4.77 -9.70
N ALA A 114 -3.16 -4.92 -8.40
CA ALA A 114 -3.90 -4.14 -7.44
C ALA A 114 -3.05 -3.72 -6.25
N ILE A 115 -3.45 -2.63 -5.62
CA ILE A 115 -2.90 -2.13 -4.36
C ILE A 115 -4.02 -1.86 -3.37
N THR A 116 -3.79 -2.24 -2.11
CA THR A 116 -4.64 -1.81 -0.99
C THR A 116 -3.82 -1.46 0.26
N HIS A 117 -4.48 -0.80 1.21
CA HIS A 117 -3.99 -0.59 2.57
C HIS A 117 -5.15 -0.93 3.50
N LEU A 118 -5.04 -2.08 4.17
CA LEU A 118 -6.09 -2.61 5.04
C LEU A 118 -6.02 -2.01 6.44
N ASP A 119 -7.09 -2.18 7.22
CA ASP A 119 -7.14 -1.69 8.59
C ASP A 119 -6.06 -2.34 9.47
N HIS A 120 -5.45 -1.51 10.34
CA HIS A 120 -4.40 -1.93 11.29
C HIS A 120 -4.87 -1.93 12.75
N LEU A 121 -6.11 -1.51 12.99
CA LEU A 121 -6.69 -1.28 14.31
C LEU A 121 -7.73 -2.34 14.69
N ASP A 122 -8.38 -2.96 13.72
CA ASP A 122 -9.50 -3.90 13.91
C ASP A 122 -9.47 -5.04 12.87
N GLU A 123 -9.24 -6.27 13.33
CA GLU A 123 -9.15 -7.49 12.50
C GLU A 123 -10.46 -7.80 11.77
N ASP A 124 -11.59 -7.77 12.48
CA ASP A 124 -12.91 -8.06 11.88
C ASP A 124 -13.23 -7.07 10.75
N THR A 125 -12.91 -5.79 10.97
CA THR A 125 -12.97 -4.74 9.96
C THR A 125 -12.09 -5.12 8.77
N ARG A 126 -10.82 -5.48 8.98
CA ARG A 126 -9.92 -5.90 7.89
C ARG A 126 -10.49 -7.08 7.10
N LEU A 127 -11.03 -8.09 7.76
CA LEU A 127 -11.65 -9.25 7.09
C LEU A 127 -12.90 -8.83 6.28
N GLN A 128 -13.69 -7.88 6.78
CA GLN A 128 -14.80 -7.29 6.01
C GLN A 128 -14.32 -6.52 4.78
N GLN A 129 -13.19 -5.80 4.88
CA GLN A 129 -12.58 -5.10 3.76
C GLN A 129 -12.15 -6.07 2.66
N ILE A 130 -11.48 -7.17 3.02
CA ILE A 130 -11.07 -8.23 2.07
C ILE A 130 -12.29 -8.82 1.37
N LYS A 131 -13.35 -9.15 2.13
CA LYS A 131 -14.62 -9.66 1.56
C LYS A 131 -15.25 -8.66 0.59
N GLN A 132 -15.22 -7.36 0.90
CA GLN A 132 -15.81 -6.34 0.04
C GLN A 132 -14.98 -6.11 -1.23
N PHE A 133 -13.65 -6.06 -1.13
CA PHE A 133 -12.76 -5.91 -2.27
C PHE A 133 -12.70 -7.14 -3.16
N ASN A 134 -13.02 -8.31 -2.61
CA ASN A 134 -13.23 -9.56 -3.33
C ASN A 134 -12.17 -9.85 -4.41
N PRO A 135 -10.87 -9.82 -4.08
CA PRO A 135 -9.80 -9.80 -5.07
C PRO A 135 -9.78 -11.02 -5.99
N TYR A 136 -10.26 -12.17 -5.50
CA TYR A 136 -10.36 -13.42 -6.25
C TYR A 136 -11.35 -13.31 -7.41
N GLU A 137 -12.58 -12.83 -7.16
CA GLU A 137 -13.60 -12.68 -8.21
C GLU A 137 -13.25 -11.59 -9.22
N HIS A 138 -12.41 -10.62 -8.83
CA HIS A 138 -11.90 -9.60 -9.73
C HIS A 138 -10.71 -10.07 -10.59
N ASN A 139 -10.28 -11.33 -10.48
CA ASN A 139 -9.15 -11.89 -11.23
C ASN A 139 -7.88 -11.05 -11.08
N ILE A 140 -7.58 -10.59 -9.86
CA ILE A 140 -6.35 -9.86 -9.55
C ILE A 140 -5.19 -10.87 -9.51
N ASP A 141 -4.26 -10.76 -10.46
CA ASP A 141 -3.08 -11.62 -10.53
C ASP A 141 -2.04 -11.24 -9.48
N ILE A 142 -1.87 -9.94 -9.23
CA ILE A 142 -0.84 -9.41 -8.32
C ILE A 142 -1.47 -8.39 -7.37
N LEU A 143 -1.74 -8.82 -6.13
CA LEU A 143 -2.19 -7.95 -5.05
C LEU A 143 -1.00 -7.49 -4.21
N MET A 144 -0.76 -6.18 -4.20
CA MET A 144 0.29 -5.52 -3.43
C MET A 144 -0.33 -4.67 -2.32
N GLY A 145 0.50 -4.30 -1.34
CA GLY A 145 0.13 -3.27 -0.37
C GLY A 145 0.45 -3.62 1.06
N ASP A 146 -0.16 -2.85 1.95
CA ASP A 146 -0.06 -3.07 3.39
C ASP A 146 -1.32 -3.81 3.86
N MET A 147 -1.16 -5.12 4.04
CA MET A 147 -2.25 -5.99 4.51
C MET A 147 -2.50 -5.85 6.01
N ASN A 148 -1.55 -5.24 6.74
CA ASN A 148 -1.54 -5.17 8.21
C ASN A 148 -1.70 -6.53 8.93
N ALA A 149 -1.52 -7.65 8.22
CA ALA A 149 -1.80 -9.00 8.67
C ALA A 149 -0.55 -9.68 9.27
N LEU A 150 -0.09 -9.16 10.41
CA LEU A 150 1.03 -9.74 11.15
C LEU A 150 0.56 -10.95 11.96
N THR A 151 1.38 -12.00 11.97
CA THR A 151 1.15 -13.27 12.65
C THR A 151 1.97 -13.36 13.95
N ARG A 152 1.71 -14.37 14.78
CA ARG A 152 2.47 -14.56 16.02
C ARG A 152 3.94 -14.84 15.76
N GLU A 153 4.25 -15.53 14.67
CA GLU A 153 5.58 -15.98 14.31
C GLU A 153 6.47 -14.83 13.84
N ASP A 154 5.90 -13.68 13.46
CA ASP A 154 6.63 -12.46 13.12
C ASP A 154 7.34 -11.81 14.31
N TYR A 155 7.09 -12.32 15.54
CA TYR A 155 7.60 -11.73 16.76
C TYR A 155 8.29 -12.75 17.66
N SER A 156 9.38 -12.33 18.30
CA SER A 156 9.84 -12.99 19.53
C SER A 156 8.88 -12.71 20.68
N ASP A 157 8.82 -13.63 21.65
CA ASP A 157 7.91 -13.54 22.80
C ASP A 157 8.05 -12.20 23.56
N ASN A 158 9.30 -11.80 23.83
CA ASN A 158 9.58 -10.55 24.54
C ASN A 158 9.17 -9.33 23.71
N TYR A 159 9.47 -9.32 22.41
CA TYR A 159 9.08 -8.20 21.55
C TYR A 159 7.56 -8.09 21.43
N TYR A 160 6.86 -9.22 21.30
CA TYR A 160 5.41 -9.25 21.25
C TYR A 160 4.79 -8.65 22.53
N GLN A 161 5.21 -9.11 23.72
CA GLN A 161 4.63 -8.64 24.98
C GLN A 161 5.03 -7.19 25.31
N ASP A 162 6.33 -6.92 25.27
CA ASP A 162 6.90 -5.68 25.82
C ASP A 162 6.73 -4.50 24.87
N ILE A 163 6.66 -4.76 23.55
CA ILE A 163 6.57 -3.71 22.53
C ILE A 163 5.21 -3.72 21.87
N VAL A 164 4.80 -4.82 21.24
CA VAL A 164 3.58 -4.85 20.42
C VAL A 164 2.33 -4.67 21.29
N VAL A 165 2.13 -5.54 22.27
CA VAL A 165 0.97 -5.50 23.18
C VAL A 165 0.97 -4.23 24.01
N ALA A 166 2.12 -3.85 24.59
CA ALA A 166 2.23 -2.64 25.40
C ALA A 166 1.89 -1.37 24.61
N LYS A 167 2.40 -1.24 23.37
CA LYS A 167 2.14 -0.07 22.52
C LYS A 167 0.67 -0.01 22.10
N ARG A 168 0.06 -1.12 21.69
CA ARG A 168 -1.35 -1.17 21.30
C ARG A 168 -2.27 -0.82 22.47
N LYS A 169 -2.01 -1.37 23.67
CA LYS A 169 -2.72 -1.00 24.90
C LYS A 169 -2.60 0.48 25.22
N LYS A 170 -1.38 1.05 25.14
CA LYS A 170 -1.14 2.48 25.38
C LYS A 170 -1.88 3.38 24.39
N SER A 171 -2.07 2.91 23.16
CA SER A 171 -2.80 3.62 22.10
C SER A 171 -4.32 3.37 22.10
N ASN A 172 -4.86 2.59 23.05
CA ASN A 172 -6.25 2.14 23.05
C ASN A 172 -6.66 1.41 21.75
N TRP A 173 -5.73 0.63 21.18
CA TRP A 173 -5.98 -0.26 20.05
C TRP A 173 -6.26 -1.67 20.55
N GLU A 174 -6.97 -2.48 19.76
CA GLU A 174 -7.13 -3.91 20.08
C GLU A 174 -5.75 -4.58 20.20
N THR A 175 -5.62 -5.65 20.96
CA THR A 175 -4.41 -6.48 20.91
C THR A 175 -4.41 -7.32 19.63
N PRO A 176 -3.24 -7.71 19.09
CA PRO A 176 -3.21 -8.57 17.90
C PRO A 176 -3.91 -9.89 18.18
N HIS A 177 -4.74 -10.34 17.25
CA HIS A 177 -5.31 -11.68 17.26
C HIS A 177 -4.55 -12.55 16.26
N PHE A 178 -4.46 -13.84 16.56
CA PHE A 178 -3.80 -14.84 15.74
C PHE A 178 -4.70 -16.07 15.76
N ASP A 179 -5.80 -16.00 15.03
CA ASP A 179 -6.77 -17.07 14.83
C ASP A 179 -6.37 -18.05 13.71
#